data_AF-A0A1G9BTC0-F1
#
_entry.id   AF-A0A1G9BTC0-F1
#
_cell.length_a   1.000
_cell.length_b   1.000
_cell.length_c   1.000
_cell.angle_alpha   90.00
_cell.angle_beta   90.00
_cell.angle_gamma   90.00
#
_symmetry.space_group_name_H-M   'P 1'
#
loop_
_entity.id
_entity.type
_entity.pdbx_description
1 polymer ?
#
loop_
_entity_poly.entity_id
_entity_poly.type
_entity_poly.pdbx_seq_one_letter_code
_entity_poly.pdbx_strand_id
1 'polypeptide(L)'
;METWKNLKRIREHSLAKNKNLEAIFITEEIAQRISDEYQVFSVMGKSLLLGVMHFQRMPVWMICINPKSHKKRKYIFESESTFERYFEIIEEDE
;
A
#
# COMPACT_ATOMS: atom_id res chain seq x y z
N MET A 1 -7.12 -5.87 12.84
CA MET A 1 -6.22 -4.81 12.35
C MET A 1 -5.48 -5.43 11.18
N GLU A 2 -5.42 -4.76 10.03
CA GLU A 2 -4.60 -5.31 8.93
C GLU A 2 -3.12 -5.22 9.31
N THR A 3 -2.39 -6.31 9.13
CA THR A 3 -0.99 -6.37 9.53
C THR A 3 -0.12 -5.80 8.42
N TRP A 4 0.66 -4.77 8.74
CA TRP A 4 1.70 -4.26 7.86
C TRP A 4 2.74 -5.35 7.62
N LYS A 5 3.03 -5.60 6.34
CA LYS A 5 4.01 -6.59 5.90
C LYS A 5 5.30 -5.88 5.52
N ASN A 6 6.42 -6.37 6.06
CA ASN A 6 7.73 -5.90 5.66
C ASN A 6 8.02 -6.27 4.22
N LEU A 7 8.63 -5.34 3.49
CA LEU A 7 8.95 -5.54 2.07
C LEU A 7 10.44 -5.63 1.86
N LYS A 8 10.82 -6.56 1.00
CA LYS A 8 12.13 -6.58 0.35
C LYS A 8 11.99 -6.02 -1.05
N ARG A 9 12.75 -4.97 -1.35
CA ARG A 9 12.82 -4.44 -2.72
C ARG A 9 13.71 -5.34 -3.58
N ILE A 10 13.14 -5.95 -4.61
CA ILE A 10 13.84 -6.82 -5.57
C ILE A 10 14.35 -6.06 -6.80
N ARG A 11 13.76 -4.89 -7.13
CA ARG A 11 14.18 -4.03 -8.25
C ARG A 11 14.05 -2.55 -7.89
N GLU A 12 14.77 -1.67 -8.59
CA GLU A 12 14.66 -0.23 -8.37
C GLU A 12 13.24 0.27 -8.71
N HIS A 13 12.63 1.00 -7.77
CA HIS A 13 11.33 1.62 -7.91
C HIS A 13 11.47 3.14 -7.87
N SER A 14 10.80 3.85 -8.79
CA SER A 14 10.93 5.31 -8.97
C SER A 14 10.55 6.10 -7.71
N LEU A 15 9.46 5.70 -7.04
CA LEU A 15 8.94 6.34 -5.83
C LEU A 15 9.45 5.71 -4.50
N ALA A 16 9.53 4.38 -4.41
CA ALA A 16 9.94 3.68 -3.19
C ALA A 16 11.47 3.47 -3.09
N LYS A 17 12.19 4.58 -2.86
CA LYS A 17 13.66 4.58 -2.78
C LYS A 17 14.23 4.07 -1.45
N ASN A 18 13.44 4.13 -0.39
CA ASN A 18 13.86 3.74 0.96
C ASN A 18 14.00 2.22 1.11
N LYS A 19 14.88 1.79 2.04
CA LYS A 19 15.09 0.36 2.36
C LYS A 19 14.06 -0.22 3.32
N ASN A 20 13.52 0.61 4.22
CA ASN A 20 12.49 0.19 5.17
C ASN A 20 11.14 0.59 4.59
N LEU A 21 10.41 -0.40 4.10
CA LEU A 21 9.11 -0.26 3.47
C LEU A 21 8.19 -1.30 4.09
N GLU A 22 6.95 -0.89 4.31
CA GLU A 22 5.88 -1.76 4.78
C GLU A 22 4.72 -1.62 3.79
N ALA A 23 3.94 -2.69 3.56
CA ALA A 23 2.70 -2.59 2.81
C ALA A 23 1.55 -3.39 3.41
N ILE A 24 0.34 -3.01 3.04
CA ILE A 24 -0.88 -3.78 3.24
C ILE A 24 -1.57 -3.99 1.89
N PHE A 25 -2.17 -5.16 1.70
CA PHE A 25 -2.96 -5.45 0.51
C PHE A 25 -4.41 -5.02 0.79
N ILE A 26 -4.99 -4.25 -0.11
CA ILE A 26 -6.32 -3.67 0.01
C ILE A 26 -7.24 -4.31 -1.01
N THR A 27 -8.28 -4.97 -0.52
CA THR A 27 -9.40 -5.50 -1.30
C THR A 27 -10.65 -4.63 -1.12
N GLU A 28 -11.69 -4.85 -1.94
CA GLU A 28 -12.99 -4.16 -1.80
C GLU A 28 -13.57 -4.32 -0.39
N GLU A 29 -13.43 -5.52 0.20
CA GLU A 29 -13.98 -5.87 1.51
C GLU A 29 -13.36 -5.07 2.67
N ILE A 30 -12.10 -4.63 2.51
CA ILE A 30 -11.34 -3.96 3.58
C ILE A 30 -11.08 -2.48 3.29
N ALA A 31 -11.41 -2.01 2.08
CA ALA A 31 -11.13 -0.66 1.61
C ALA A 31 -11.66 0.43 2.55
N GLN A 32 -12.91 0.31 3.00
CA GLN A 32 -13.51 1.32 3.88
C GLN A 32 -12.80 1.38 5.23
N ARG A 33 -12.49 0.22 5.83
CA ARG A 33 -11.78 0.13 7.11
C ARG A 33 -10.38 0.78 7.02
N ILE A 34 -9.64 0.50 5.95
CA ILE A 34 -8.32 1.11 5.73
C ILE A 34 -8.43 2.62 5.50
N SER A 35 -9.44 3.08 4.76
CA SER A 35 -9.69 4.50 4.55
C SER A 35 -9.92 5.23 5.88
N ASP A 36 -10.76 4.67 6.75
CA ASP A 36 -11.12 5.28 8.04
C ASP A 36 -9.92 5.32 9.01
N GLU A 37 -9.11 4.24 9.02
CA GLU A 37 -7.97 4.09 9.92
C GLU A 37 -6.79 4.99 9.53
N TYR A 38 -6.47 5.06 8.23
CA TYR A 38 -5.26 5.75 7.76
C TYR A 38 -5.54 7.12 7.16
N GLN A 39 -6.78 7.44 6.78
CA GLN A 39 -7.20 8.71 6.18
C GLN A 39 -6.33 9.11 4.97
N VAL A 40 -5.82 8.11 4.26
CA VAL A 40 -4.90 8.27 3.11
C VAL A 40 -5.60 8.30 1.76
N PHE A 41 -6.88 7.89 1.70
CA PHE A 41 -7.72 7.93 0.50
C PHE A 41 -9.20 8.04 0.89
N SER A 42 -10.12 7.99 -0.08
CA SER A 42 -11.57 8.08 0.17
C SER A 42 -12.34 7.17 -0.78
N VAL A 43 -13.12 6.23 -0.28
CA VAL A 43 -13.89 5.27 -1.11
C VAL A 43 -15.16 5.94 -1.69
N MET A 44 -15.44 5.78 -2.99
CA MET A 44 -16.75 6.12 -3.57
C MET A 44 -17.39 4.91 -4.26
N GLY A 45 -18.48 4.42 -3.68
CA GLY A 45 -19.20 3.23 -4.16
C GLY A 45 -18.44 1.93 -3.89
N LYS A 46 -18.74 0.88 -4.66
CA LYS A 46 -18.00 -0.41 -4.66
C LYS A 46 -16.63 -0.35 -5.36
N SER A 47 -16.28 0.82 -5.88
CA SER A 47 -15.02 1.05 -6.59
C SER A 47 -14.07 1.75 -5.63
N LEU A 48 -12.86 1.21 -5.46
CA LEU A 48 -11.82 1.86 -4.67
C LEU A 48 -11.50 3.21 -5.32
N LEU A 49 -11.90 4.30 -4.69
CA LEU A 49 -11.42 5.61 -5.06
C LEU A 49 -10.16 5.91 -4.26
N LEU A 50 -9.07 5.96 -4.99
CA LEU A 50 -7.84 6.54 -4.51
C LEU A 50 -7.89 8.02 -4.82
N GLY A 51 -7.81 8.84 -3.77
CA GLY A 51 -7.72 10.29 -3.93
C GLY A 51 -6.64 10.63 -4.96
N VAL A 52 -7.07 11.22 -6.07
CA VAL A 52 -6.26 11.66 -7.23
C VAL A 52 -5.59 10.55 -8.07
N MET A 53 -6.02 9.29 -7.99
CA MET A 53 -5.62 8.27 -8.98
C MET A 53 -6.82 7.53 -9.55
N HIS A 54 -7.07 7.81 -10.83
CA HIS A 54 -7.84 7.08 -11.83
C HIS A 54 -8.44 5.73 -11.35
N PHE A 55 -9.78 5.63 -11.31
CA PHE A 55 -10.61 4.45 -11.07
C PHE A 55 -9.88 3.09 -11.02
N GLN A 56 -9.49 2.62 -9.82
CA GLN A 56 -8.94 1.28 -9.65
C GLN A 56 -10.06 0.31 -9.27
N ARG A 57 -10.40 -0.60 -10.20
CA ARG A 57 -11.40 -1.67 -10.02
C ARG A 57 -10.83 -2.96 -9.42
N MET A 58 -9.55 -2.96 -9.04
CA MET A 58 -8.80 -4.15 -8.64
C MET A 58 -8.13 -3.94 -7.28
N PRO A 59 -7.83 -5.01 -6.54
CA PRO A 59 -7.10 -4.88 -5.28
C PRO A 59 -5.71 -4.28 -5.50
N VAL A 60 -5.23 -3.56 -4.48
CA VAL A 60 -4.01 -2.77 -4.57
C VAL A 60 -3.18 -2.86 -3.30
N TRP A 61 -1.88 -2.68 -3.44
CA TRP A 61 -0.96 -2.54 -2.32
C TRP A 61 -0.84 -1.08 -1.92
N MET A 62 -1.10 -0.77 -0.65
CA MET A 62 -0.71 0.50 -0.04
C MET A 62 0.66 0.34 0.58
N ILE A 63 1.65 1.04 0.02
CA ILE A 63 3.05 0.94 0.43
C ILE A 63 3.41 2.20 1.22
N CYS A 64 3.80 2.04 2.48
CA CYS A 64 4.36 3.11 3.30
C CYS A 64 5.83 3.30 2.94
N ILE A 65 6.13 4.34 2.16
CA ILE A 65 7.50 4.63 1.72
C ILE A 65 8.32 5.39 2.76
N ASN A 66 7.73 5.76 3.89
CA ASN A 66 8.41 6.46 4.97
C ASN A 66 7.85 6.06 6.36
N PRO A 67 7.95 4.77 6.75
CA PRO A 67 7.28 4.26 7.95
C PRO A 67 7.81 4.90 9.25
N LYS A 68 9.09 5.28 9.28
CA LYS A 68 9.76 5.92 10.43
C LYS A 68 9.31 7.34 10.72
N SER A 69 8.60 8.01 9.80
CA SER A 69 8.15 9.38 10.01
C SER A 69 6.68 9.42 10.42
N HIS A 70 6.41 9.25 11.72
CA HIS A 70 5.05 9.26 12.26
C HIS A 70 4.26 10.55 11.94
N LYS A 71 4.95 11.68 11.74
CA LYS A 71 4.32 12.98 11.38
C LYS A 71 4.16 13.20 9.87
N LYS A 72 4.89 12.46 9.03
CA LYS A 72 4.95 12.65 7.56
C LYS A 72 5.08 11.31 6.86
N ARG A 73 4.20 10.36 7.21
CA ARG A 73 4.09 9.12 6.47
C ARG A 73 3.70 9.46 5.03
N LYS A 74 4.33 8.77 4.09
CA LYS A 74 4.08 8.91 2.66
C LYS A 74 3.71 7.55 2.14
N TYR A 75 2.71 7.52 1.28
CA TYR A 75 2.13 6.31 0.76
C TYR A 75 2.12 6.36 -0.77
N ILE A 76 2.28 5.20 -1.39
CA ILE A 76 2.01 4.98 -2.80
C ILE A 76 1.08 3.78 -2.92
N PHE A 77 0.35 3.72 -4.03
CA PHE A 77 -0.58 2.63 -4.30
C PHE A 77 -0.20 1.98 -5.62
N GLU A 78 -0.05 0.66 -5.58
CA GLU A 78 0.37 -0.13 -6.73
C GLU A 78 -0.60 -1.28 -6.95
N SER A 79 -0.86 -1.63 -8.21
CA SER A 79 -1.55 -2.90 -8.51
C SER A 79 -0.71 -4.08 -8.03
N GLU A 80 -1.35 -5.22 -7.77
CA GLU A 80 -0.65 -6.48 -7.45
C GLU A 80 0.45 -6.80 -8.48
N SER A 81 0.11 -6.72 -9.77
CA SER A 81 1.06 -6.96 -10.86
C SER A 81 2.24 -5.98 -10.92
N THR A 82 2.09 -4.76 -10.40
CA THR A 82 3.19 -3.80 -10.32
C THR A 82 4.01 -4.05 -9.07
N PHE A 83 3.35 -4.30 -7.94
CA PHE A 83 3.99 -4.65 -6.68
C PHE A 83 4.95 -5.83 -6.84
N GLU A 84 4.49 -6.95 -7.41
CA GLU A 84 5.29 -8.17 -7.60
C GLU A 84 6.52 -7.98 -8.51
N ARG A 85 6.53 -6.94 -9.34
CA ARG A 85 7.71 -6.62 -10.19
C ARG A 85 8.85 -5.99 -9.40
N TYR A 86 8.54 -5.32 -8.29
CA TYR A 86 9.49 -4.47 -7.56
C TYR A 86 9.73 -4.91 -6.12
N PHE A 87 8.77 -5.61 -5.52
CA PHE A 87 8.79 -5.99 -4.11
C PHE A 87 8.44 -7.46 -3.91
N GLU A 88 8.96 -7.99 -2.81
CA GLU A 88 8.65 -9.30 -2.26
C GLU A 88 8.28 -9.10 -0.78
N ILE A 89 7.31 -9.86 -0.29
CA ILE A 89 6.94 -9.85 1.13
C ILE A 89 8.01 -10.64 1.89
N ILE A 90 8.51 -10.07 2.98
CA ILE A 90 9.33 -10.81 3.93
C ILE A 90 8.35 -11.49 4.87
N GLU A 91 8.21 -12.81 4.74
CA GLU A 91 7.56 -13.61 5.78
C GLU A 91 8.49 -13.58 7.00
N GLU A 92 8.02 -13.00 8.11
CA GLU A 92 8.68 -13.21 9.38
C GLU A 92 8.28 -14.62 9.83
N ASP A 93 9.20 -15.58 9.71
CA ASP A 93 9.08 -16.87 10.36
C ASP A 93 8.86 -16.63 11.87
N GLU A 94 7.69 -17.03 12.38
CA GLU A 94 7.33 -16.96 13.82
C GLU A 94 8.31 -17.72 14.73
#